data_AF-A0A7S0Q7S9-F1
#
_entry.id   AF-A0A7S0Q7S9-F1
#
_cell.length_a   1.000
_cell.length_b   1.000
_cell.length_c   1.000
_cell.angle_alpha   90.00
_cell.angle_beta   90.00
_cell.angle_gamma   90.00
#
_symmetry.space_group_name_H-M   'P 1'
#
loop_
_entity.id
_entity.type
_entity.pdbx_description
1 polymer ?
#
loop_
_entity_poly.entity_id
_entity_poly.type
_entity_poly.pdbx_seq_one_letter_code
_entity_poly.pdbx_strand_id
1 'polypeptide(L)'
;VYKGTLVGGGDEVAIKVQRPGILAEIALDLFVLRLLTPLQTRLQNAINGVPTAQADLDVAVALVDEWGRGFVAETDYRLEARNTANFAASMVARGLDAVCAPSVVEDLTRDRVLVTRWVEGTRLDQDASPDVPRLCGVAINAYLTMLLDTGVLHCDPHPGNLLRTTDGRLCILDWGMTLAVPPELQYALLEFIAHINTEDYDAIPQDFVNLGFSPEDVSVERLRASGITDGLSFAFRQLSAGGGPKKIAARVEGELKQRYGSELTGPELEKRAQAEFLQAAEAQLASEGIDVKGVTNVMEELSKRNRELFALPPYVLYVARAFSTLEGIGLSVDDDYAIVQECYPYLARRLFTDRSPRAKAALRAMLGLGAPAAQLSQQP
;
A
#
# COMPACT_ATOMS: atom_id res chain seq x y z
N VAL A 1 -2.89 21.31 -17.70
CA VAL A 1 -2.05 22.25 -16.93
C VAL A 1 -1.41 23.21 -17.92
N TYR A 2 -1.36 24.50 -17.59
CA TYR A 2 -0.73 25.54 -18.41
C TYR A 2 0.50 26.11 -17.69
N LYS A 3 1.56 26.42 -18.43
CA LYS A 3 2.70 27.20 -17.90
C LYS A 3 2.38 28.69 -18.05
N GLY A 4 2.67 29.47 -17.01
CA GLY A 4 2.43 30.92 -17.00
C GLY A 4 3.49 31.67 -16.19
N THR A 5 3.38 33.00 -16.16
CA THR A 5 4.31 33.89 -15.45
C THR A 5 3.52 34.87 -14.59
N LEU A 6 3.89 35.04 -13.32
CA LEU A 6 3.22 35.99 -12.42
C LEU A 6 3.52 37.44 -12.80
N VAL A 7 2.47 38.25 -12.83
CA VAL A 7 2.58 39.70 -13.06
C VAL A 7 3.29 40.34 -11.87
N GLY A 8 4.35 41.12 -12.13
CA GLY A 8 5.10 41.86 -11.11
C GLY A 8 6.24 41.12 -10.43
N GLY A 9 6.38 39.81 -10.64
CA GLY A 9 7.47 39.00 -10.06
C GLY A 9 8.30 38.22 -11.08
N GLY A 10 7.74 37.90 -12.25
CA GLY A 10 8.44 37.09 -13.27
C GLY A 10 8.56 35.59 -12.92
N ASP A 11 8.13 35.18 -11.72
CA ASP A 11 8.10 33.78 -11.29
C ASP A 11 7.22 32.94 -12.24
N GLU A 12 7.76 31.81 -12.69
CA GLU A 12 7.02 30.84 -13.50
C GLU A 12 6.09 29.99 -12.62
N VAL A 13 4.89 29.71 -13.14
CA VAL A 13 3.84 28.96 -12.45
C VAL A 13 3.22 27.88 -13.33
N ALA A 14 2.74 26.82 -12.69
CA ALA A 14 1.85 25.82 -13.27
C ALA A 14 0.40 26.15 -12.87
N ILE A 15 -0.49 26.17 -13.86
CA ILE A 15 -1.91 26.53 -13.69
C ILE A 15 -2.75 25.30 -14.09
N LYS A 16 -3.29 24.59 -13.10
CA LYS A 16 -4.21 23.46 -13.29
C LYS A 16 -5.64 24.03 -13.30
N VAL A 17 -6.32 23.93 -14.44
CA VAL A 17 -7.69 24.43 -14.64
C VAL A 17 -8.62 23.24 -14.82
N GLN A 18 -9.70 23.20 -14.05
CA GLN A 18 -10.70 22.16 -14.14
C GLN A 18 -11.51 22.30 -15.44
N ARG A 19 -11.80 21.18 -16.10
CA ARG A 19 -12.67 21.17 -17.29
C ARG A 19 -14.10 21.57 -16.90
N PRO A 20 -14.78 22.43 -17.67
CA PRO A 20 -16.17 22.77 -17.42
C PRO A 20 -17.05 21.51 -17.44
N GLY A 21 -17.91 21.34 -16.43
CA GLY A 21 -18.86 20.22 -16.37
C GLY A 21 -18.30 18.89 -15.86
N ILE A 22 -17.02 18.81 -15.47
CA ILE A 22 -16.38 17.55 -15.08
C ILE A 22 -17.12 16.80 -13.96
N LEU A 23 -17.72 17.52 -13.01
CA LEU A 23 -18.46 16.89 -11.91
C LEU A 23 -19.70 16.13 -12.42
N ALA A 24 -20.36 16.65 -13.46
CA ALA A 24 -21.51 15.98 -14.07
C ALA A 24 -21.08 14.74 -14.87
N GLU A 25 -19.94 14.81 -15.54
CA GLU A 25 -19.33 13.65 -16.23
C GLU A 25 -18.95 12.56 -15.23
N ILE A 26 -18.22 12.91 -14.17
CA ILE A 26 -17.86 11.99 -13.08
C ILE A 26 -19.11 11.36 -12.46
N ALA A 27 -20.14 12.16 -12.15
CA ALA A 27 -21.38 11.65 -11.57
C ALA A 27 -22.09 10.66 -12.51
N LEU A 28 -22.10 10.93 -13.81
CA LEU A 28 -22.68 10.04 -14.81
C LEU A 28 -21.90 8.72 -14.91
N ASP A 29 -20.57 8.80 -14.99
CA ASP A 29 -19.70 7.63 -15.06
C ASP A 29 -19.85 6.75 -13.81
N LEU A 30 -19.89 7.35 -12.62
CA LEU A 30 -20.12 6.63 -11.36
C LEU A 30 -21.50 6.00 -11.31
N PHE A 31 -22.53 6.68 -11.81
CA PHE A 31 -23.89 6.11 -11.91
C PHE A 31 -23.90 4.88 -12.81
N VAL A 32 -23.27 4.97 -14.00
CA VAL A 32 -23.18 3.85 -14.94
C VAL A 32 -22.38 2.70 -14.35
N LEU A 33 -21.22 2.97 -13.75
CA LEU A 33 -20.41 1.96 -13.07
C LEU A 33 -21.22 1.26 -11.98
N ARG A 34 -21.84 2.01 -11.07
CA ARG A 34 -22.65 1.44 -9.99
C ARG A 34 -23.82 0.59 -10.51
N LEU A 35 -24.41 0.96 -11.65
CA LEU A 35 -25.48 0.19 -12.30
C LEU A 35 -24.97 -1.12 -12.93
N LEU A 36 -23.80 -1.09 -13.56
CA LEU A 36 -23.23 -2.22 -14.30
C LEU A 36 -22.43 -3.18 -13.41
N THR A 37 -21.84 -2.71 -12.32
CA THR A 37 -21.03 -3.52 -11.40
C THR A 37 -21.76 -4.80 -10.94
N PRO A 38 -23.04 -4.76 -10.52
CA PRO A 38 -23.74 -5.99 -10.14
C PRO A 38 -23.94 -6.99 -11.28
N LEU A 39 -24.01 -6.53 -12.53
CA LEU A 39 -24.10 -7.40 -13.71
C LEU A 39 -22.73 -7.99 -14.03
N GLN A 40 -21.69 -7.16 -13.99
CA GLN A 40 -20.30 -7.59 -14.20
C GLN A 40 -19.89 -8.63 -13.16
N THR A 41 -20.15 -8.41 -11.87
CA THR A 41 -19.81 -9.36 -10.80
C THR A 41 -20.51 -10.70 -11.00
N ARG A 42 -21.80 -10.69 -11.40
CA ARG A 42 -22.53 -11.93 -11.71
C ARG A 42 -21.92 -12.68 -12.89
N LEU A 43 -21.58 -11.97 -13.96
CA LEU A 43 -20.96 -12.58 -15.15
C LEU A 43 -19.58 -13.15 -14.83
N GLN A 44 -18.76 -12.39 -14.12
CA GLN A 44 -17.42 -12.81 -13.70
C GLN A 44 -17.48 -14.07 -12.83
N ASN A 45 -18.38 -14.10 -11.85
CA ASN A 45 -18.60 -15.27 -11.00
C ASN A 45 -19.09 -16.47 -11.81
N ALA A 46 -20.01 -16.27 -12.76
CA ALA A 46 -20.52 -17.33 -13.63
C ALA A 46 -19.41 -17.93 -14.53
N ILE A 47 -18.54 -17.10 -15.11
CA ILE A 47 -17.37 -17.54 -15.89
C ILE A 47 -16.41 -18.35 -15.00
N ASN A 48 -16.23 -17.92 -13.75
CA ASN A 48 -15.35 -18.59 -12.79
C ASN A 48 -16.01 -19.80 -12.12
N GLY A 49 -17.26 -20.12 -12.42
CA GLY A 49 -18.00 -21.25 -11.83
C GLY A 49 -18.35 -21.07 -10.35
N VAL A 50 -18.37 -19.83 -9.84
CA VAL A 50 -18.63 -19.50 -8.44
C VAL A 50 -20.05 -18.94 -8.28
N PRO A 51 -20.83 -19.36 -7.27
CA PRO A 51 -22.13 -18.75 -6.99
C PRO A 51 -21.98 -17.30 -6.53
N THR A 52 -22.81 -16.38 -7.04
CA THR A 52 -22.82 -14.98 -6.59
C THR A 52 -23.63 -14.84 -5.30
N ALA A 53 -22.98 -14.38 -4.23
CA ALA A 53 -23.64 -13.96 -3.01
C ALA A 53 -24.00 -12.47 -3.05
N GLN A 54 -24.97 -12.04 -2.23
CA GLN A 54 -25.32 -10.62 -2.11
C GLN A 54 -24.13 -9.78 -1.61
N ALA A 55 -23.35 -10.32 -0.67
CA ALA A 55 -22.13 -9.69 -0.16
C ALA A 55 -21.11 -9.35 -1.28
N ASP A 56 -21.04 -10.13 -2.35
CA ASP A 56 -20.13 -9.88 -3.48
C ASP A 56 -20.52 -8.63 -4.24
N LEU A 57 -21.84 -8.43 -4.39
CA LEU A 57 -22.40 -7.25 -5.01
C LEU A 57 -22.18 -6.04 -4.11
N ASP A 58 -22.39 -6.20 -2.81
CA ASP A 58 -22.22 -5.12 -1.83
C ASP A 58 -20.76 -4.66 -1.75
N VAL A 59 -19.79 -5.59 -1.70
CA VAL A 59 -18.35 -5.28 -1.74
C VAL A 59 -17.97 -4.59 -3.05
N ALA A 60 -18.43 -5.11 -4.18
CA ALA A 60 -18.11 -4.52 -5.48
C ALA A 60 -18.70 -3.10 -5.63
N VAL A 61 -19.92 -2.87 -5.15
CA VAL A 61 -20.55 -1.53 -5.13
C VAL A 61 -19.84 -0.61 -4.13
N ALA A 62 -19.45 -1.10 -2.95
CA ALA A 62 -18.72 -0.32 -1.96
C ALA A 62 -17.36 0.15 -2.51
N LEU A 63 -16.68 -0.68 -3.31
CA LEU A 63 -15.44 -0.29 -4.00
C LEU A 63 -15.68 0.83 -5.02
N VAL A 64 -16.74 0.75 -5.82
CA VAL A 64 -17.13 1.83 -6.74
C VAL A 64 -17.44 3.12 -6.00
N ASP A 65 -18.15 3.03 -4.87
CA ASP A 65 -18.48 4.19 -4.04
C ASP A 65 -17.23 4.84 -3.43
N GLU A 66 -16.25 4.03 -3.03
CA GLU A 66 -14.96 4.52 -2.51
C GLU A 66 -14.15 5.22 -3.60
N TRP A 67 -14.04 4.62 -4.79
CA TRP A 67 -13.39 5.28 -5.93
C TRP A 67 -14.12 6.57 -6.32
N GLY A 68 -15.45 6.56 -6.29
CA GLY A 68 -16.26 7.72 -6.58
C GLY A 68 -16.04 8.87 -5.61
N ARG A 69 -15.89 8.59 -4.30
CA ARG A 69 -15.49 9.60 -3.32
C ARG A 69 -14.14 10.24 -3.67
N GLY A 70 -13.16 9.43 -4.08
CA GLY A 70 -11.85 9.89 -4.54
C GLY A 70 -11.95 10.86 -5.73
N PHE A 71 -12.64 10.46 -6.81
CA PHE A 71 -12.78 11.30 -8.00
C PHE A 71 -13.52 12.61 -7.74
N VAL A 72 -14.53 12.59 -6.87
CA VAL A 72 -15.22 13.83 -6.48
C VAL A 72 -14.29 14.71 -5.64
N ALA A 73 -13.51 14.14 -4.73
CA ALA A 73 -12.55 14.89 -3.92
C ALA A 73 -11.47 15.58 -4.79
N GLU A 74 -11.02 14.94 -5.87
CA GLU A 74 -10.09 15.54 -6.84
C GLU A 74 -10.64 16.81 -7.53
N THR A 75 -11.95 17.02 -7.50
CA THR A 75 -12.56 18.23 -8.07
C THR A 75 -12.43 19.47 -7.16
N ASP A 76 -12.02 19.31 -5.90
CA ASP A 76 -11.75 20.41 -4.98
C ASP A 76 -10.25 20.77 -4.99
N TYR A 77 -9.88 21.74 -5.83
CA TYR A 77 -8.50 22.22 -5.92
C TYR A 77 -8.03 23.00 -4.68
N ARG A 78 -8.93 23.42 -3.77
CA ARG A 78 -8.50 23.96 -2.47
C ARG A 78 -8.07 22.84 -1.53
N LEU A 79 -8.70 21.67 -1.62
CA LEU A 79 -8.26 20.48 -0.90
C LEU A 79 -6.88 20.03 -1.38
N GLU A 80 -6.69 19.90 -2.69
CA GLU A 80 -5.38 19.57 -3.29
C GLU A 80 -4.29 20.54 -2.81
N ALA A 81 -4.54 21.85 -2.89
CA ALA A 81 -3.61 22.88 -2.43
C ALA A 81 -3.21 22.74 -0.95
N ARG A 82 -4.20 22.48 -0.08
CA ARG A 82 -3.96 22.25 1.34
C ARG A 82 -3.13 21.00 1.57
N ASN A 83 -3.42 19.92 0.86
CA ASN A 83 -2.66 18.67 0.94
C ASN A 83 -1.21 18.88 0.51
N THR A 84 -0.97 19.60 -0.59
CA THR A 84 0.37 19.97 -1.05
C THR A 84 1.15 20.74 0.01
N ALA A 85 0.55 21.78 0.60
CA ALA A 85 1.18 22.60 1.62
C ALA A 85 1.46 21.82 2.92
N ASN A 86 0.48 21.02 3.37
CA ASN A 86 0.60 20.18 4.56
C ASN A 86 1.71 19.13 4.41
N PHE A 87 1.79 18.49 3.24
CA PHE A 87 2.87 17.55 2.94
C PHE A 87 4.23 18.24 3.03
N ALA A 88 4.41 19.36 2.32
CA ALA A 88 5.68 20.08 2.29
C ALA A 88 6.13 20.49 3.70
N ALA A 89 5.22 21.04 4.51
CA ALA A 89 5.49 21.38 5.90
C ALA A 89 5.84 20.15 6.76
N SER A 90 5.13 19.03 6.55
CA SER A 90 5.38 17.79 7.30
C SER A 90 6.75 17.20 6.99
N MET A 91 7.17 17.16 5.72
CA MET A 91 8.48 16.64 5.34
C MET A 91 9.61 17.46 5.96
N VAL A 92 9.50 18.80 5.93
CA VAL A 92 10.47 19.70 6.59
C VAL A 92 10.50 19.47 8.10
N ALA A 93 9.34 19.36 8.75
CA ALA A 93 9.27 19.10 10.19
C ALA A 93 9.88 17.75 10.60
N ARG A 94 9.94 16.78 9.68
CA ARG A 94 10.59 15.48 9.89
C ARG A 94 12.05 15.44 9.42
N GLY A 95 12.59 16.54 8.89
CA GLY A 95 13.96 16.63 8.39
C GLY A 95 14.19 15.85 7.10
N LEU A 96 13.16 15.74 6.24
CA LEU A 96 13.22 15.07 4.94
C LEU A 96 13.36 16.10 3.82
N ASP A 97 14.50 16.81 3.78
CA ASP A 97 14.74 17.88 2.80
C ASP A 97 14.97 17.38 1.36
N ALA A 98 15.20 16.09 1.20
CA ALA A 98 15.41 15.45 -0.09
C ALA A 98 14.11 15.26 -0.90
N VAL A 99 12.94 15.47 -0.29
CA VAL A 99 11.63 15.41 -0.95
C VAL A 99 10.89 16.75 -0.80
N CYS A 100 10.13 17.14 -1.81
CA CYS A 100 9.36 18.37 -1.81
C CYS A 100 8.05 18.21 -2.60
N ALA A 101 7.24 19.27 -2.55
CA ALA A 101 6.08 19.45 -3.41
C ALA A 101 6.10 20.88 -3.96
N PRO A 102 5.34 21.17 -5.04
CA PRO A 102 5.25 22.52 -5.58
C PRO A 102 4.76 23.52 -4.54
N SER A 103 5.34 24.72 -4.50
CA SER A 103 4.84 25.78 -3.64
C SER A 103 3.51 26.30 -4.19
N VAL A 104 2.45 26.23 -3.39
CA VAL A 104 1.12 26.74 -3.75
C VAL A 104 1.12 28.27 -3.77
N VAL A 105 0.49 28.86 -4.78
CA VAL A 105 0.18 30.31 -4.83
C VAL A 105 -1.26 30.49 -4.35
N GLU A 106 -1.43 30.63 -3.04
CA GLU A 106 -2.75 30.61 -2.38
C GLU A 106 -3.70 31.68 -2.91
N ASP A 107 -3.18 32.89 -3.15
CA ASP A 107 -3.96 34.04 -3.63
C ASP A 107 -4.67 33.77 -4.96
N LEU A 108 -4.09 32.91 -5.81
CA LEU A 108 -4.60 32.56 -7.14
C LEU A 108 -5.31 31.20 -7.18
N THR A 109 -5.39 30.50 -6.05
CA THR A 109 -6.00 29.18 -5.97
C THR A 109 -7.47 29.27 -5.55
N ARG A 110 -8.35 28.60 -6.28
CA ARG A 110 -9.82 28.55 -6.09
C ARG A 110 -10.31 27.13 -6.39
N ASP A 111 -11.59 26.89 -6.21
CA ASP A 111 -12.21 25.56 -6.34
C ASP A 111 -11.94 24.87 -7.69
N ARG A 112 -11.77 25.65 -8.76
CA ARG A 112 -11.57 25.14 -10.14
C ARG A 112 -10.22 25.49 -10.77
N VAL A 113 -9.38 26.22 -10.04
CA VAL A 113 -8.05 26.63 -10.51
C VAL A 113 -7.03 26.46 -9.39
N LEU A 114 -6.03 25.61 -9.61
CA LEU A 114 -4.88 25.46 -8.72
C LEU A 114 -3.65 26.09 -9.39
N VAL A 115 -2.96 26.94 -8.64
CA VAL A 115 -1.73 27.59 -9.11
C VAL A 115 -0.60 27.21 -8.17
N THR A 116 0.47 26.65 -8.73
CA THR A 116 1.71 26.34 -8.01
C THR A 116 2.90 26.97 -8.71
N ARG A 117 4.01 27.18 -8.00
CA ARG A 117 5.29 27.50 -8.65
C ARG A 117 5.68 26.38 -9.61
N TRP A 118 6.23 26.76 -10.75
CA TRP A 118 6.75 25.82 -11.72
C TRP A 118 7.95 25.08 -11.11
N VAL A 119 7.97 23.76 -11.27
CA VAL A 119 9.07 22.92 -10.82
C VAL A 119 9.79 22.40 -12.05
N GLU A 120 11.05 22.81 -12.22
CA GLU A 120 11.90 22.30 -13.29
C GLU A 120 12.51 20.95 -12.88
N GLY A 121 12.40 19.96 -13.78
CA GLY A 121 12.90 18.62 -13.54
C GLY A 121 12.57 17.62 -14.64
N THR A 122 13.02 16.38 -14.44
CA THR A 122 12.77 15.24 -15.31
C THR A 122 11.90 14.23 -14.59
N ARG A 123 11.00 13.54 -15.29
CA ARG A 123 10.23 12.45 -14.69
C ARG A 123 11.14 11.34 -14.23
N LEU A 124 10.90 10.82 -13.03
CA LEU A 124 11.78 9.83 -12.39
C LEU A 124 11.89 8.53 -13.22
N ASP A 125 10.82 8.10 -13.89
CA ASP A 125 10.82 6.89 -14.74
C ASP A 125 11.54 7.06 -16.09
N GLN A 126 11.87 8.29 -16.47
CA GLN A 126 12.53 8.62 -17.73
C GLN A 126 13.95 9.14 -17.52
N ASP A 127 14.38 9.29 -16.28
CA ASP A 127 15.68 9.83 -15.92
C ASP A 127 16.65 8.67 -15.62
N ALA A 128 17.71 8.55 -16.43
CA ALA A 128 18.77 7.54 -16.25
C ALA A 128 19.93 8.06 -15.38
N SER A 129 19.73 9.16 -14.65
CA SER A 129 20.76 9.76 -13.80
C SER A 129 21.19 8.80 -12.67
N PRO A 130 22.47 8.78 -12.28
CA PRO A 130 22.98 7.87 -11.25
C PRO A 130 22.34 8.02 -9.85
N ASP A 131 21.67 9.14 -9.57
CA ASP A 131 21.01 9.41 -8.30
C ASP A 131 19.55 8.95 -8.25
N VAL A 132 18.98 8.43 -9.34
CA VAL A 132 17.61 7.90 -9.36
C VAL A 132 17.38 6.79 -8.32
N PRO A 133 18.27 5.78 -8.14
CA PRO A 133 18.13 4.80 -7.05
C PRO A 133 18.00 5.43 -5.66
N ARG A 134 18.81 6.47 -5.39
CA ARG A 134 18.75 7.21 -4.14
C ARG A 134 17.40 7.92 -4.00
N LEU A 135 16.86 8.50 -5.07
CA LEU A 135 15.55 9.14 -5.07
C LEU A 135 14.40 8.15 -4.88
N CYS A 136 14.53 6.90 -5.33
CA CYS A 136 13.57 5.84 -5.00
C CYS A 136 13.55 5.56 -3.49
N GLY A 137 14.73 5.47 -2.84
CA GLY A 137 14.82 5.34 -1.38
C GLY A 137 14.23 6.56 -0.65
N VAL A 138 14.42 7.78 -1.19
CA VAL A 138 13.78 9.00 -0.68
C VAL A 138 12.25 8.91 -0.81
N ALA A 139 11.74 8.41 -1.93
CA ALA A 139 10.31 8.20 -2.15
C ALA A 139 9.75 7.23 -1.11
N ILE A 140 10.35 6.06 -0.92
CA ILE A 140 9.91 5.10 0.09
C ILE A 140 9.88 5.70 1.48
N ASN A 141 10.95 6.41 1.87
CA ASN A 141 11.01 7.07 3.17
C ASN A 141 9.88 8.10 3.34
N ALA A 142 9.60 8.90 2.30
CA ALA A 142 8.48 9.83 2.31
C ALA A 142 7.12 9.12 2.43
N TYR A 143 6.90 8.00 1.73
CA TYR A 143 5.66 7.23 1.80
C TYR A 143 5.48 6.52 3.15
N LEU A 144 6.54 5.99 3.74
CA LEU A 144 6.49 5.44 5.09
C LEU A 144 6.24 6.53 6.13
N THR A 145 6.83 7.72 5.95
CA THR A 145 6.55 8.91 6.77
C THR A 145 5.09 9.32 6.67
N MET A 146 4.52 9.27 5.46
CA MET A 146 3.11 9.54 5.25
C MET A 146 2.21 8.51 5.94
N LEU A 147 2.54 7.22 5.79
CA LEU A 147 1.74 6.10 6.27
C LEU A 147 1.79 5.93 7.79
N LEU A 148 2.97 6.02 8.39
CA LEU A 148 3.22 5.60 9.78
C LEU A 148 3.44 6.77 10.75
N ASP A 149 3.31 8.00 10.25
CA ASP A 149 3.82 9.17 10.98
C ASP A 149 2.99 10.44 10.81
N THR A 150 2.72 10.89 9.58
CA THR A 150 1.84 12.05 9.35
C THR A 150 0.37 11.65 9.31
N GLY A 151 0.08 10.39 8.95
CA GLY A 151 -1.28 9.87 8.85
C GLY A 151 -2.04 10.35 7.62
N VAL A 152 -1.33 10.78 6.58
CA VAL A 152 -1.93 11.21 5.30
C VAL A 152 -1.12 10.58 4.18
N LEU A 153 -1.65 9.51 3.59
CA LEU A 153 -1.03 8.77 2.50
C LEU A 153 -1.40 9.39 1.16
N HIS A 154 -0.40 9.64 0.31
CA HIS A 154 -0.63 9.94 -1.09
C HIS A 154 -0.98 8.64 -1.85
N CYS A 155 -2.09 8.65 -2.58
CA CYS A 155 -2.66 7.43 -3.15
C CYS A 155 -2.41 7.26 -4.66
N ASP A 156 -1.78 8.23 -5.32
CA ASP A 156 -1.50 8.20 -6.77
C ASP A 156 -0.01 8.39 -7.14
N PRO A 157 0.92 7.51 -6.70
CA PRO A 157 2.34 7.58 -7.06
C PRO A 157 2.65 7.32 -8.55
N HIS A 158 1.69 7.53 -9.45
CA HIS A 158 1.92 7.35 -10.87
C HIS A 158 3.24 8.02 -11.29
N PRO A 159 4.08 7.38 -12.12
CA PRO A 159 5.42 7.89 -12.42
C PRO A 159 5.44 9.33 -12.97
N GLY A 160 4.35 9.76 -13.61
CA GLY A 160 4.17 11.15 -14.05
C GLY A 160 4.10 12.20 -12.93
N ASN A 161 3.80 11.80 -11.69
CA ASN A 161 3.75 12.69 -10.52
C ASN A 161 5.09 12.75 -9.76
N LEU A 162 6.06 11.90 -10.10
CA LEU A 162 7.36 11.83 -9.46
C LEU A 162 8.42 12.50 -10.36
N LEU A 163 8.89 13.65 -9.93
CA LEU A 163 9.82 14.48 -10.69
C LEU A 163 11.16 14.60 -9.95
N ARG A 164 12.26 14.27 -10.63
CA ARG A 164 13.61 14.62 -10.19
C ARG A 164 13.87 16.07 -10.55
N THR A 165 14.03 16.91 -9.53
CA THR A 165 14.29 18.34 -9.73
C THR A 165 15.75 18.59 -10.13
N THR A 166 16.02 19.75 -10.74
CA THR A 166 17.39 20.12 -11.16
C THR A 166 18.37 20.30 -10.00
N ASP A 167 17.88 20.53 -8.78
CA ASP A 167 18.66 20.58 -7.54
C ASP A 167 18.80 19.21 -6.84
N GLY A 168 18.36 18.12 -7.49
CA GLY A 168 18.57 16.75 -7.00
C GLY A 168 17.62 16.31 -5.89
N ARG A 169 16.45 16.94 -5.77
CA ARG A 169 15.36 16.49 -4.88
C ARG A 169 14.32 15.68 -5.65
N LEU A 170 13.50 14.95 -4.90
CA LEU A 170 12.27 14.35 -5.41
C LEU A 170 11.11 15.32 -5.20
N CYS A 171 10.43 15.73 -6.25
CA CYS A 171 9.19 16.50 -6.17
C CYS A 171 7.99 15.61 -6.47
N ILE A 172 6.99 15.62 -5.60
CA ILE A 172 5.68 14.97 -5.80
C ILE A 172 4.66 16.04 -6.19
N LEU A 173 4.14 15.96 -7.42
CA LEU A 173 3.38 17.06 -8.05
C LEU A 173 1.89 17.09 -7.69
N ASP A 174 1.18 15.98 -7.86
CA ASP A 174 -0.27 15.90 -7.67
C ASP A 174 -0.59 15.47 -6.22
N TRP A 175 -1.56 16.13 -5.61
CA TRP A 175 -2.02 15.86 -4.24
C TRP A 175 -3.55 15.77 -4.16
N GLY A 176 -4.20 15.54 -5.30
CA GLY A 176 -5.65 15.44 -5.43
C GLY A 176 -6.22 14.21 -4.74
N MET A 177 -5.46 13.12 -4.69
CA MET A 177 -5.88 11.86 -4.06
C MET A 177 -5.02 11.51 -2.84
N THR A 178 -5.59 11.69 -1.65
CA THR A 178 -4.96 11.34 -0.38
C THR A 178 -5.92 10.56 0.50
N LEU A 179 -5.36 9.72 1.37
CA LEU A 179 -6.10 8.91 2.33
C LEU A 179 -5.62 9.22 3.75
N ALA A 180 -6.57 9.48 4.66
CA ALA A 180 -6.28 9.59 6.07
C ALA A 180 -5.99 8.20 6.68
N VAL A 181 -4.91 8.10 7.45
CA VAL A 181 -4.49 6.90 8.17
C VAL A 181 -4.56 7.21 9.66
N PRO A 182 -5.64 6.81 10.36
CA PRO A 182 -5.82 7.10 11.78
C PRO A 182 -4.67 6.55 12.63
N PRO A 183 -4.32 7.18 13.77
CA PRO A 183 -3.21 6.73 14.62
C PRO A 183 -3.29 5.25 15.02
N GLU A 184 -4.49 4.74 15.31
CA GLU A 184 -4.69 3.33 15.62
C GLU A 184 -4.28 2.39 14.48
N LEU A 185 -4.58 2.78 13.24
CA LEU A 185 -4.17 2.03 12.06
C LEU A 185 -2.65 2.14 11.84
N GLN A 186 -2.04 3.31 12.12
CA GLN A 186 -0.58 3.48 12.04
C GLN A 186 0.13 2.53 13.01
N TYR A 187 -0.34 2.43 14.25
CA TYR A 187 0.22 1.51 15.25
C TYR A 187 -0.04 0.05 14.91
N ALA A 188 -1.23 -0.30 14.42
CA ALA A 188 -1.54 -1.66 13.98
C ALA A 188 -0.62 -2.09 12.82
N LEU A 189 -0.37 -1.21 11.84
CA LEU A 189 0.58 -1.46 10.76
C LEU A 189 2.00 -1.67 11.29
N LEU A 190 2.43 -0.84 12.25
CA LEU A 190 3.77 -0.94 12.82
C LEU A 190 3.97 -2.24 13.63
N GLU A 191 2.97 -2.63 14.42
CA GLU A 191 2.95 -3.90 15.17
C GLU A 191 2.99 -5.10 14.23
N PHE A 192 2.14 -5.10 13.20
CA PHE A 192 2.11 -6.16 12.19
C PHE A 192 3.46 -6.34 11.48
N ILE A 193 4.09 -5.24 11.06
CA ILE A 193 5.41 -5.28 10.43
C ILE A 193 6.46 -5.82 11.41
N ALA A 194 6.39 -5.45 12.70
CA ALA A 194 7.30 -5.97 13.71
C ALA A 194 7.13 -7.48 13.92
N HIS A 195 5.89 -7.97 14.04
CA HIS A 195 5.59 -9.39 14.23
C HIS A 195 5.99 -10.25 13.03
N ILE A 196 5.79 -9.77 11.79
CA ILE A 196 6.28 -10.46 10.59
C ILE A 196 7.80 -10.65 10.64
N ASN A 197 8.52 -9.58 10.98
CA ASN A 197 9.98 -9.57 10.96
C ASN A 197 10.59 -10.49 12.02
N THR A 198 9.92 -10.64 13.17
CA THR A 198 10.39 -11.48 14.27
C THR A 198 9.85 -12.89 14.22
N GLU A 199 9.11 -13.22 13.16
CA GLU A 199 8.48 -14.52 13.00
C GLU A 199 7.51 -14.84 14.15
N ASP A 200 6.89 -13.82 14.76
CA ASP A 200 5.90 -13.97 15.83
C ASP A 200 4.51 -14.25 15.25
N TYR A 201 4.33 -15.46 14.74
CA TYR A 201 3.10 -15.86 14.04
C TYR A 201 1.89 -16.00 14.94
N ASP A 202 2.08 -16.14 16.25
CA ASP A 202 0.99 -16.24 17.22
C ASP A 202 0.21 -14.93 17.37
N ALA A 203 0.87 -13.80 17.08
CA ALA A 203 0.31 -12.44 17.13
C ALA A 203 -0.43 -12.04 15.85
N ILE A 204 -0.11 -12.64 14.70
CA ILE A 204 -0.66 -12.28 13.38
C ILE A 204 -2.19 -12.33 13.30
N PRO A 205 -2.90 -13.32 13.88
CA PRO A 205 -4.36 -13.32 13.88
C PRO A 205 -4.96 -12.06 14.53
N GLN A 206 -4.34 -11.55 15.60
CA GLN A 206 -4.80 -10.32 16.25
C GLN A 206 -4.51 -9.09 15.39
N ASP A 207 -3.35 -9.04 14.74
CA ASP A 207 -3.00 -7.96 13.82
C ASP A 207 -3.99 -7.88 12.66
N PHE A 208 -4.44 -9.03 12.14
CA PHE A 208 -5.43 -9.07 11.07
C PHE A 208 -6.75 -8.44 11.48
N VAL A 209 -7.21 -8.71 12.70
CA VAL A 209 -8.40 -8.06 13.26
C VAL A 209 -8.16 -6.55 13.41
N ASN A 210 -7.01 -6.14 13.96
CA ASN A 210 -6.69 -4.72 14.19
C ASN A 210 -6.56 -3.93 12.87
N LEU A 211 -6.13 -4.59 11.79
CA LEU A 211 -6.00 -4.03 10.45
C LEU A 211 -7.32 -4.09 9.66
N GLY A 212 -8.37 -4.73 10.19
CA GLY A 212 -9.65 -4.89 9.50
C GLY A 212 -9.65 -5.97 8.41
N PHE A 213 -8.66 -6.86 8.40
CA PHE A 213 -8.63 -8.02 7.52
C PHE A 213 -9.66 -9.10 7.88
N SER A 214 -10.40 -8.92 8.97
CA SER A 214 -11.45 -9.84 9.40
C SER A 214 -12.77 -9.09 9.59
N PRO A 215 -13.91 -9.65 9.18
CA PRO A 215 -15.23 -9.11 9.52
C PRO A 215 -15.40 -8.96 11.05
N GLU A 216 -16.21 -7.97 11.48
CA GLU A 216 -16.37 -7.61 12.90
C GLU A 216 -16.92 -8.76 13.79
N ASP A 217 -17.61 -9.74 13.19
CA ASP A 217 -18.22 -10.88 13.87
C ASP A 217 -17.29 -12.10 14.01
N VAL A 218 -16.07 -12.03 13.49
CA VAL A 218 -15.12 -13.14 13.49
C VAL A 218 -14.18 -13.04 14.69
N SER A 219 -14.14 -14.10 15.52
CA SER A 219 -13.21 -14.17 16.64
C SER A 219 -11.80 -14.51 16.18
N VAL A 220 -10.80 -14.04 16.94
CA VAL A 220 -9.38 -14.29 16.69
C VAL A 220 -9.06 -15.79 16.70
N GLU A 221 -9.72 -16.57 17.57
CA GLU A 221 -9.56 -18.02 17.65
C GLU A 221 -10.07 -18.71 16.39
N ARG A 222 -11.20 -18.23 15.84
CA ARG A 222 -11.76 -18.76 14.59
C ARG A 222 -10.83 -18.46 13.42
N LEU A 223 -10.24 -17.26 13.38
CA LEU A 223 -9.26 -16.88 12.37
C LEU A 223 -7.99 -17.75 12.48
N ARG A 224 -7.45 -17.93 13.69
CA ARG A 224 -6.28 -18.79 13.95
C ARG A 224 -6.54 -20.24 13.52
N ALA A 225 -7.70 -20.80 13.85
CA ALA A 225 -8.06 -22.17 13.50
C ALA A 225 -8.26 -22.41 11.99
N SER A 226 -8.43 -21.35 11.21
CA SER A 226 -8.70 -21.44 9.77
C SER A 226 -7.47 -21.70 8.90
N GLY A 227 -6.26 -21.48 9.42
CA GLY A 227 -5.01 -21.57 8.66
C GLY A 227 -4.77 -20.43 7.65
N ILE A 228 -5.70 -19.48 7.49
CA ILE A 228 -5.57 -18.33 6.58
C ILE A 228 -4.36 -17.47 6.95
N THR A 229 -4.15 -17.26 8.25
CA THR A 229 -3.04 -16.47 8.77
C THR A 229 -1.70 -17.10 8.41
N ASP A 230 -1.60 -18.43 8.42
CA ASP A 230 -0.34 -19.14 8.10
C ASP A 230 0.06 -18.97 6.63
N GLY A 231 -0.93 -19.05 5.72
CA GLY A 231 -0.69 -18.86 4.28
C GLY A 231 -0.26 -17.44 3.94
N LEU A 232 -0.87 -16.43 4.57
CA LEU A 232 -0.47 -15.03 4.37
C LEU A 232 0.86 -14.71 5.05
N SER A 233 1.11 -15.22 6.25
CA SER A 233 2.43 -15.11 6.91
C SER A 233 3.54 -15.70 6.04
N PHE A 234 3.27 -16.81 5.35
CA PHE A 234 4.20 -17.37 4.38
C PHE A 234 4.46 -16.40 3.20
N ALA A 235 3.42 -15.86 2.58
CA ALA A 235 3.56 -14.90 1.48
C ALA A 235 4.35 -13.65 1.90
N PHE A 236 4.05 -13.08 3.07
CA PHE A 236 4.77 -11.92 3.62
C PHE A 236 6.23 -12.23 3.97
N ARG A 237 6.55 -13.45 4.43
CA ARG A 237 7.93 -13.90 4.67
C ARG A 237 8.74 -13.92 3.38
N GLN A 238 8.16 -14.44 2.30
CA GLN A 238 8.85 -14.48 1.00
C GLN A 238 9.11 -13.06 0.47
N LEU A 239 8.12 -12.16 0.56
CA LEU A 239 8.31 -10.74 0.23
C LEU A 239 9.43 -10.10 1.06
N SER A 240 9.43 -10.33 2.38
CA SER A 240 10.39 -9.71 3.30
C SER A 240 11.82 -10.15 3.05
N ALA A 241 12.01 -11.40 2.62
CA ALA A 241 13.32 -11.95 2.33
C ALA A 241 13.86 -11.57 0.93
N GLY A 242 13.03 -10.98 0.05
CA GLY A 242 13.41 -10.41 -1.24
C GLY A 242 14.02 -11.37 -2.27
N GLY A 243 14.47 -10.80 -3.39
CA GLY A 243 15.11 -11.48 -4.52
C GLY A 243 14.13 -11.80 -5.66
N GLY A 244 14.56 -11.69 -6.91
CA GLY A 244 13.68 -11.93 -8.07
C GLY A 244 13.03 -13.32 -8.11
N PRO A 245 12.05 -13.55 -9.01
CA PRO A 245 11.14 -14.71 -8.99
C PRO A 245 11.81 -16.09 -8.87
N LYS A 246 13.01 -16.24 -9.45
CA LYS A 246 13.79 -17.50 -9.41
C LYS A 246 14.36 -17.82 -8.02
N LYS A 247 14.84 -16.82 -7.27
CA LYS A 247 15.39 -17.01 -5.92
C LYS A 247 14.29 -17.37 -4.93
N ILE A 248 13.10 -16.78 -5.11
CA ILE A 248 11.94 -17.07 -4.27
C ILE A 248 11.36 -18.45 -4.57
N ALA A 249 11.22 -18.85 -5.84
CA ALA A 249 10.75 -20.19 -6.19
C ALA A 249 11.60 -21.31 -5.53
N ALA A 250 12.93 -21.13 -5.51
CA ALA A 250 13.84 -22.05 -4.83
C ALA A 250 13.68 -22.04 -3.30
N ARG A 251 13.36 -20.88 -2.70
CA ARG A 251 13.14 -20.75 -1.25
C ARG A 251 11.81 -21.39 -0.83
N VAL A 252 10.74 -21.13 -1.58
CA VAL A 252 9.42 -21.75 -1.42
C VAL A 252 9.55 -23.27 -1.49
N GLU A 253 10.24 -23.79 -2.51
CA GLU A 253 10.46 -25.23 -2.66
C GLU A 253 11.24 -25.83 -1.47
N GLY A 254 12.29 -25.14 -1.00
CA GLY A 254 13.09 -25.59 0.15
C GLY A 254 12.30 -25.64 1.46
N GLU A 255 11.45 -24.65 1.70
CA GLU A 255 10.67 -24.51 2.92
C GLU A 255 9.50 -25.51 2.97
N LEU A 256 8.86 -25.76 1.83
CA LEU A 256 7.85 -26.81 1.70
C LEU A 256 8.45 -28.22 1.89
N LYS A 257 9.66 -28.47 1.37
CA LYS A 257 10.41 -29.70 1.64
C LYS A 257 10.74 -29.86 3.12
N GLN A 258 11.02 -28.78 3.84
CA GLN A 258 11.17 -28.82 5.29
C GLN A 258 9.86 -29.15 6.02
N ARG A 259 8.74 -28.54 5.60
CA ARG A 259 7.46 -28.66 6.30
C ARG A 259 6.74 -29.99 6.04
N TYR A 260 6.80 -30.49 4.81
CA TYR A 260 6.06 -31.69 4.38
C TYR A 260 6.94 -32.93 4.16
N GLY A 261 8.27 -32.76 4.14
CA GLY A 261 9.26 -33.84 4.02
C GLY A 261 10.10 -33.74 2.75
N SER A 262 11.41 -33.91 2.90
CA SER A 262 12.41 -33.75 1.83
C SER A 262 12.37 -34.83 0.74
N GLU A 263 11.59 -35.89 0.95
CA GLU A 263 11.47 -37.04 0.05
C GLU A 263 10.30 -36.91 -0.94
N LEU A 264 9.45 -35.89 -0.79
CA LEU A 264 8.29 -35.67 -1.67
C LEU A 264 8.72 -35.10 -3.02
N THR A 265 8.15 -35.63 -4.10
CA THR A 265 8.30 -35.05 -5.44
C THR A 265 7.40 -33.81 -5.61
N GLY A 266 7.77 -32.86 -6.47
CA GLY A 266 7.00 -31.62 -6.70
C GLY A 266 5.48 -31.80 -6.78
N PRO A 267 4.96 -32.75 -7.58
CA PRO A 267 3.52 -33.02 -7.68
C PRO A 267 2.86 -33.59 -6.41
N GLU A 268 3.60 -34.32 -5.57
CA GLU A 268 3.10 -34.88 -4.31
C GLU A 268 3.09 -33.85 -3.18
N LEU A 269 4.10 -32.97 -3.21
CA LEU A 269 4.21 -31.78 -2.38
C LEU A 269 3.06 -30.80 -2.68
N GLU A 270 2.82 -30.55 -3.96
CA GLU A 270 1.69 -29.77 -4.47
C GLU A 270 0.35 -30.32 -3.98
N LYS A 271 0.16 -31.63 -3.98
CA LYS A 271 -1.09 -32.28 -3.55
C LYS A 271 -1.35 -32.17 -2.04
N ARG A 272 -0.29 -32.21 -1.23
CA ARG A 272 -0.35 -32.00 0.22
C ARG A 272 -0.57 -30.53 0.57
N ALA A 273 0.12 -29.62 -0.11
CA ALA A 273 -0.09 -28.17 0.01
C ALA A 273 -1.48 -27.74 -0.51
N GLN A 274 -2.03 -28.41 -1.53
CA GLN A 274 -3.43 -28.24 -1.98
C GLN A 274 -4.43 -28.60 -0.89
N ALA A 275 -4.16 -29.65 -0.10
CA ALA A 275 -5.03 -30.05 1.01
C ALA A 275 -4.98 -29.05 2.18
N GLU A 276 -3.88 -28.29 2.32
CA GLU A 276 -3.66 -27.25 3.34
C GLU A 276 -3.69 -25.81 2.78
N PHE A 277 -4.41 -25.55 1.67
CA PHE A 277 -4.74 -24.21 1.18
C PHE A 277 -3.59 -23.38 0.53
N LEU A 278 -2.31 -23.80 0.61
CA LEU A 278 -1.16 -23.03 0.11
C LEU A 278 -1.11 -22.91 -1.43
N GLN A 279 -1.56 -23.92 -2.17
CA GLN A 279 -1.23 -24.02 -3.60
C GLN A 279 -1.87 -22.94 -4.50
N ALA A 280 -3.03 -22.38 -4.13
CA ALA A 280 -3.69 -21.35 -4.94
C ALA A 280 -3.01 -19.99 -4.81
N ALA A 281 -2.56 -19.63 -3.61
CA ALA A 281 -1.73 -18.46 -3.39
C ALA A 281 -0.37 -18.63 -4.08
N GLU A 282 0.22 -19.84 -4.00
CA GLU A 282 1.53 -20.16 -4.55
C GLU A 282 1.58 -20.24 -6.08
N ALA A 283 0.60 -20.88 -6.74
CA ALA A 283 0.58 -20.97 -8.19
C ALA A 283 0.42 -19.58 -8.84
N GLN A 284 -0.25 -18.66 -8.16
CA GLN A 284 -0.43 -17.28 -8.59
C GLN A 284 0.82 -16.43 -8.30
N LEU A 285 1.42 -16.57 -7.11
CA LEU A 285 2.71 -15.95 -6.77
C LEU A 285 3.85 -16.41 -7.69
N ALA A 286 3.91 -17.70 -8.02
CA ALA A 286 4.96 -18.28 -8.87
C ALA A 286 4.78 -17.94 -10.36
N SER A 287 3.56 -17.63 -10.81
CA SER A 287 3.26 -17.29 -12.21
C SER A 287 3.24 -15.79 -12.50
N GLU A 288 2.88 -14.94 -11.52
CA GLU A 288 2.77 -13.48 -11.70
C GLU A 288 4.01 -12.71 -11.23
N GLY A 289 4.93 -13.35 -10.51
CA GLY A 289 6.04 -12.66 -9.84
C GLY A 289 5.65 -12.24 -8.41
N ILE A 290 6.63 -12.19 -7.52
CA ILE A 290 6.41 -11.97 -6.08
C ILE A 290 6.88 -10.56 -5.75
N ASP A 291 6.12 -9.61 -6.27
CA ASP A 291 6.16 -8.18 -5.99
C ASP A 291 4.93 -7.81 -5.12
N VAL A 292 4.82 -6.55 -4.72
CA VAL A 292 3.66 -6.05 -3.94
C VAL A 292 2.32 -6.39 -4.64
N LYS A 293 2.31 -6.42 -5.98
CA LYS A 293 1.14 -6.75 -6.79
C LYS A 293 0.75 -8.23 -6.63
N GLY A 294 1.71 -9.14 -6.65
CA GLY A 294 1.48 -10.57 -6.43
C GLY A 294 0.81 -10.87 -5.08
N VAL A 295 1.26 -10.24 -3.99
CA VAL A 295 0.62 -10.42 -2.68
C VAL A 295 -0.76 -9.79 -2.61
N THR A 296 -0.97 -8.66 -3.28
CA THR A 296 -2.31 -8.06 -3.39
C THR A 296 -3.28 -9.01 -4.08
N ASN A 297 -2.86 -9.65 -5.16
CA ASN A 297 -3.69 -10.64 -5.86
C ASN A 297 -4.03 -11.85 -4.98
N VAL A 298 -3.07 -12.33 -4.19
CA VAL A 298 -3.32 -13.39 -3.20
C VAL A 298 -4.36 -12.97 -2.17
N MET A 299 -4.24 -11.75 -1.63
CA MET A 299 -5.19 -11.23 -0.65
C MET A 299 -6.59 -11.06 -1.24
N GLU A 300 -6.70 -10.64 -2.51
CA GLU A 300 -7.99 -10.57 -3.21
C GLU A 300 -8.61 -11.96 -3.42
N GLU A 301 -7.83 -12.96 -3.81
CA GLU A 301 -8.31 -14.34 -3.95
C GLU A 301 -8.71 -14.97 -2.62
N LEU A 302 -7.94 -14.73 -1.56
CA LEU A 302 -8.29 -15.13 -0.19
C LEU A 302 -9.59 -14.48 0.26
N SER A 303 -9.75 -13.19 0.01
CA SER A 303 -11.00 -12.50 0.31
C SER A 303 -12.16 -13.08 -0.46
N LYS A 304 -11.99 -13.50 -1.73
CA LYS A 304 -13.05 -14.16 -2.50
C LYS A 304 -13.41 -15.55 -1.97
N ARG A 305 -12.42 -16.34 -1.54
CA ARG A 305 -12.61 -17.75 -1.14
C ARG A 305 -13.03 -17.91 0.32
N ASN A 306 -12.62 -17.00 1.19
CA ASN A 306 -12.77 -17.10 2.65
C ASN A 306 -13.51 -15.89 3.23
N ARG A 307 -14.58 -15.44 2.56
CA ARG A 307 -15.36 -14.23 2.90
C ARG A 307 -15.90 -14.20 4.32
N GLU A 308 -16.18 -15.37 4.90
CA GLU A 308 -16.68 -15.48 6.28
C GLU A 308 -15.60 -15.21 7.33
N LEU A 309 -14.33 -15.12 6.93
CA LEU A 309 -13.18 -15.02 7.83
C LEU A 309 -12.23 -13.89 7.44
N PHE A 310 -12.18 -13.52 6.16
CA PHE A 310 -11.23 -12.55 5.61
C PHE A 310 -11.93 -11.49 4.73
N ALA A 311 -11.67 -10.23 5.05
CA ALA A 311 -12.09 -9.06 4.30
C ALA A 311 -10.86 -8.26 3.85
N LEU A 312 -10.91 -7.60 2.71
CA LEU A 312 -9.83 -6.73 2.25
C LEU A 312 -10.22 -5.25 2.47
N PRO A 313 -9.58 -4.55 3.43
CA PRO A 313 -9.85 -3.13 3.65
C PRO A 313 -9.52 -2.28 2.42
N PRO A 314 -10.32 -1.25 2.09
CA PRO A 314 -10.06 -0.39 0.92
C PRO A 314 -8.69 0.30 0.95
N TYR A 315 -8.19 0.67 2.14
CA TYR A 315 -6.89 1.34 2.28
C TYR A 315 -5.72 0.47 1.79
N VAL A 316 -5.85 -0.86 1.87
CA VAL A 316 -4.79 -1.80 1.48
C VAL A 316 -4.53 -1.71 -0.01
N LEU A 317 -5.57 -1.49 -0.83
CA LEU A 317 -5.41 -1.32 -2.28
C LEU A 317 -4.63 -0.04 -2.61
N TYR A 318 -4.85 1.04 -1.86
CA TYR A 318 -4.10 2.29 -2.04
C TYR A 318 -2.63 2.13 -1.61
N VAL A 319 -2.38 1.50 -0.47
CA VAL A 319 -1.02 1.19 0.00
C VAL A 319 -0.31 0.27 -1.00
N ALA A 320 -0.95 -0.82 -1.41
CA ALA A 320 -0.39 -1.76 -2.37
C ALA A 320 -0.05 -1.11 -3.71
N ARG A 321 -0.98 -0.33 -4.28
CA ARG A 321 -0.72 0.44 -5.51
C ARG A 321 0.48 1.36 -5.32
N ALA A 322 0.58 2.00 -4.15
CA ALA A 322 1.63 2.94 -3.89
C ALA A 322 3.02 2.31 -3.87
N PHE A 323 3.15 1.25 -3.07
CA PHE A 323 4.41 0.53 -2.92
C PHE A 323 4.75 -0.27 -4.18
N SER A 324 3.78 -0.83 -4.90
CA SER A 324 4.01 -1.50 -6.19
C SER A 324 4.58 -0.56 -7.25
N THR A 325 4.13 0.70 -7.31
CA THR A 325 4.68 1.68 -8.25
C THR A 325 6.14 2.01 -7.91
N LEU A 326 6.44 2.21 -6.62
CA LEU A 326 7.80 2.50 -6.15
C LEU A 326 8.75 1.30 -6.37
N GLU A 327 8.27 0.09 -6.11
CA GLU A 327 9.01 -1.14 -6.35
C GLU A 327 9.29 -1.34 -7.84
N GLY A 328 8.30 -1.10 -8.71
CA GLY A 328 8.49 -1.18 -10.17
C GLY A 328 9.52 -0.18 -10.69
N ILE A 329 9.55 1.05 -10.15
CA ILE A 329 10.59 2.04 -10.47
C ILE A 329 11.95 1.55 -9.96
N GLY A 330 12.05 1.01 -8.74
CA GLY A 330 13.28 0.45 -8.19
C GLY A 330 13.83 -0.70 -9.05
N LEU A 331 12.97 -1.66 -9.41
CA LEU A 331 13.30 -2.79 -10.26
C LEU A 331 13.73 -2.40 -11.68
N SER A 332 13.25 -1.27 -12.20
CA SER A 332 13.70 -0.76 -13.50
C SER A 332 15.17 -0.30 -13.51
N VAL A 333 15.76 -0.07 -12.32
CA VAL A 333 17.14 0.39 -12.16
C VAL A 333 18.04 -0.68 -11.53
N ASP A 334 17.51 -1.51 -10.63
CA ASP A 334 18.20 -2.62 -9.98
C ASP A 334 17.32 -3.87 -9.96
N ASP A 335 17.72 -4.90 -10.72
CA ASP A 335 16.99 -6.17 -10.81
C ASP A 335 16.90 -6.95 -9.48
N ASP A 336 17.79 -6.68 -8.52
CA ASP A 336 17.79 -7.30 -7.19
C ASP A 336 17.10 -6.41 -6.12
N TYR A 337 16.44 -5.31 -6.52
CA TYR A 337 15.74 -4.40 -5.63
C TYR A 337 14.65 -5.07 -4.80
N ALA A 338 14.59 -4.76 -3.50
CA ALA A 338 13.57 -5.25 -2.59
C ALA A 338 13.02 -4.12 -1.72
N ILE A 339 11.77 -3.70 -1.98
CA ILE A 339 11.15 -2.57 -1.28
C ILE A 339 11.10 -2.75 0.24
N VAL A 340 10.94 -4.00 0.70
CA VAL A 340 10.88 -4.30 2.14
C VAL A 340 12.21 -4.01 2.84
N GLN A 341 13.34 -4.26 2.18
CA GLN A 341 14.67 -3.97 2.75
C GLN A 341 14.89 -2.46 2.88
N GLU A 342 14.43 -1.68 1.91
CA GLU A 342 14.47 -0.21 1.94
C GLU A 342 13.58 0.38 3.05
N CYS A 343 12.51 -0.33 3.44
CA CYS A 343 11.64 0.11 4.54
C CYS A 343 12.28 -0.11 5.92
N TYR A 344 13.16 -1.09 6.08
CA TYR A 344 13.67 -1.51 7.38
C TYR A 344 14.39 -0.40 8.19
N PRO A 345 15.30 0.42 7.60
CA PRO A 345 15.95 1.50 8.33
C PRO A 345 14.97 2.53 8.91
N TYR A 346 13.90 2.84 8.16
CA TYR A 346 12.86 3.74 8.60
C TYR A 346 12.09 3.14 9.78
N LEU A 347 11.64 1.90 9.64
CA LEU A 347 10.88 1.19 10.68
C LEU A 347 11.67 1.06 11.98
N ALA A 348 12.95 0.68 11.89
CA ALA A 348 13.86 0.64 13.02
C ALA A 348 13.94 2.02 13.70
N ARG A 349 14.25 3.08 12.95
CA ARG A 349 14.35 4.45 13.50
C ARG A 349 13.05 4.88 14.18
N ARG A 350 11.90 4.60 13.57
CA ARG A 350 10.58 4.94 14.12
C ARG A 350 10.36 4.23 15.46
N LEU A 351 10.62 2.93 15.53
CA LEU A 351 10.47 2.12 16.74
C LEU A 351 11.43 2.54 17.86
N PHE A 352 12.69 2.88 17.53
CA PHE A 352 13.67 3.36 18.53
C PHE A 352 13.37 4.76 19.08
N THR A 353 12.63 5.60 18.34
CA THR A 353 12.36 6.99 18.73
C THR A 353 10.99 7.19 19.35
N ASP A 354 10.01 6.35 19.03
CA ASP A 354 8.66 6.44 19.58
C ASP A 354 8.62 5.97 21.05
N ARG A 355 8.04 6.80 21.92
CA ARG A 355 7.97 6.56 23.37
C ARG A 355 6.66 5.90 23.82
N SER A 356 5.70 5.72 22.92
CA SER A 356 4.41 5.11 23.22
C SER A 356 4.58 3.66 23.71
N PRO A 357 3.70 3.18 24.59
CA PRO A 357 3.74 1.80 25.06
C PRO A 357 3.66 0.78 23.91
N ARG A 358 2.81 1.04 22.90
CA ARG A 358 2.63 0.19 21.72
C ARG A 358 3.88 0.09 20.86
N ALA A 359 4.49 1.23 20.50
CA ALA A 359 5.73 1.20 19.74
C ALA A 359 6.89 0.57 20.51
N LYS A 360 6.94 0.74 21.84
CA LYS A 360 7.91 0.01 22.67
C LYS A 360 7.66 -1.50 22.68
N ALA A 361 6.40 -1.93 22.68
CA ALA A 361 6.05 -3.34 22.57
C ALA A 361 6.51 -3.90 21.22
N ALA A 362 6.19 -3.20 20.12
CA ALA A 362 6.63 -3.55 18.77
C ALA A 362 8.18 -3.54 18.65
N LEU A 363 8.89 -2.59 19.26
CA LEU A 363 10.35 -2.59 19.29
C LEU A 363 10.91 -3.79 20.06
N ARG A 364 10.29 -4.13 21.20
CA ARG A 364 10.70 -5.31 21.97
C ARG A 364 10.44 -6.59 21.19
N ALA A 365 9.31 -6.69 20.50
CA ALA A 365 9.04 -7.76 19.56
C ALA A 365 10.15 -7.81 18.51
N MET A 366 10.41 -6.70 17.80
CA MET A 366 11.46 -6.55 16.77
C MET A 366 12.85 -7.03 17.22
N LEU A 367 13.19 -6.85 18.50
CA LEU A 367 14.47 -7.26 19.09
C LEU A 367 14.48 -8.71 19.62
N GLY A 368 13.40 -9.47 19.44
CA GLY A 368 13.23 -10.80 20.03
C GLY A 368 13.09 -10.80 21.55
N LEU A 369 12.71 -9.66 22.13
CA LEU A 369 12.54 -9.43 23.58
C LEU A 369 11.05 -9.45 24.00
N GLY A 370 10.16 -9.90 23.11
CA GLY A 370 8.75 -10.13 23.39
C GLY A 370 8.57 -11.23 24.43
N ALA A 371 7.68 -11.02 25.39
CA ALA A 371 7.27 -12.11 26.28
C ALA A 371 6.35 -13.06 25.47
N PRO A 372 6.47 -14.40 25.61
CA PRO A 372 5.49 -15.31 25.04
C PRO A 372 4.10 -14.92 25.55
N ALA A 373 3.11 -14.90 24.66
CA ALA A 373 1.77 -14.31 24.82
C ALA A 373 0.89 -14.87 25.97
N ALA A 374 1.45 -15.68 26.88
CA ALA A 374 0.73 -16.36 27.95
C ALA A 374 0.63 -15.59 29.29
N GLN A 375 1.15 -14.36 29.44
CA GLN A 375 1.26 -13.73 30.78
C GLN A 375 0.64 -12.33 30.96
N LEU A 376 -0.01 -11.73 29.96
CA LEU A 376 -0.60 -10.39 30.11
C LEU A 376 -2.10 -10.37 30.44
N SER A 377 -2.76 -11.53 30.55
CA SER A 377 -4.20 -11.64 30.86
C SER A 377 -4.53 -11.94 32.33
N GLN A 378 -3.55 -11.92 33.24
CA GLN A 378 -3.81 -12.11 34.67
C GLN A 378 -2.88 -11.28 35.55
N GLN A 379 -3.14 -9.98 35.71
CA GLN A 379 -2.94 -9.31 36.99
C GLN A 379 -4.07 -8.28 37.22
N PRO A 380 -4.61 -8.21 38.45
CA PRO A 380 -5.86 -7.51 38.78
C PRO A 380 -5.78 -5.98 38.74
#